data_AF-A0A851E120-F1
#
_entry.id   AF-A0A851E120-F1
#
_cell.length_a   1.000
_cell.length_b   1.000
_cell.length_c   1.000
_cell.angle_alpha   90.00
_cell.angle_beta   90.00
_cell.angle_gamma   90.00
#
_symmetry.space_group_name_H-M   'P 1'
#
loop_
_entity.id
_entity.type
_entity.pdbx_description
1 polymer ?
#
loop_
_entity_poly.entity_id
_entity_poly.type
_entity_poly.pdbx_seq_one_letter_code
_entity_poly.pdbx_strand_id
1 'polypeptide(L)'
;SSKFIHARSELAVGVYKLKPRALMLHHEFLQRLRQLPTEYSYGEYRELFRDFGTHFIKEATVGGIYEYTLVLNSEELRKAGYSLSDVQKCAQKGFNVGVNLRVFSLGLGVDSAGCKALLKEIGDSTAKKQLVEDFLALVRGGASEHITSLAHKDLPTAELMQQWGEAVQYNPEIIKLKAEPLYELVTPSDLADSIKIKENLRRALDEFQLETSSCRCAPCHGNGIAFLRGTECECLCPLGYSGTACEISRRTDAAINGNWGCWASWSLCSGGQRTRRRQCNNPAPQAGGSSCSGPDSEAVPC
;
A
#
# COMPACT_ATOMS: atom_id res chain seq x y z
N SER A 1 7.11 0.23 -26.38
CA SER A 1 6.73 -0.14 -24.98
C SER A 1 7.07 1.01 -24.05
N SER A 2 6.41 1.18 -22.91
CA SER A 2 6.76 2.23 -21.94
C SER A 2 7.81 1.73 -20.94
N LYS A 3 8.68 2.62 -20.46
CA LYS A 3 9.56 2.35 -19.30
C LYS A 3 9.11 3.19 -18.12
N PHE A 4 9.47 2.72 -16.92
CA PHE A 4 9.01 3.31 -15.68
C PHE A 4 10.20 3.62 -14.77
N ILE A 5 10.14 4.79 -14.12
CA ILE A 5 11.05 5.13 -13.03
C ILE A 5 10.17 5.47 -11.84
N HIS A 6 10.35 4.71 -10.77
CA HIS A 6 9.71 4.95 -9.49
C HIS A 6 10.75 5.50 -8.51
N ALA A 7 10.35 6.50 -7.75
CA ALA A 7 11.15 7.03 -6.65
C ALA A 7 10.25 7.36 -5.47
N ARG A 8 10.80 7.14 -4.28
CA ARG A 8 10.11 7.27 -3.01
C ARG A 8 11.03 7.94 -2.01
N SER A 9 10.50 8.95 -1.34
CA SER A 9 11.15 9.66 -0.24
C SER A 9 10.25 9.57 1.00
N GLU A 10 10.87 9.29 2.14
CA GLU A 10 10.20 9.20 3.44
C GLU A 10 10.80 10.24 4.38
N LEU A 11 9.95 11.08 4.97
CA LEU A 11 10.32 12.02 6.01
C LEU A 11 9.76 11.52 7.34
N ALA A 12 10.59 10.96 8.21
CA ALA A 12 10.17 10.56 9.55
C ALA A 12 10.26 11.75 10.50
N VAL A 13 9.15 12.10 11.16
CA VAL A 13 9.09 13.22 12.13
C VAL A 13 8.93 12.76 13.57
N GLY A 14 8.48 11.52 13.78
CA GLY A 14 8.29 11.00 15.12
C GLY A 14 8.14 9.49 15.18
N VAL A 15 8.36 8.94 16.37
CA VAL A 15 8.11 7.53 16.68
C VAL A 15 7.17 7.46 17.86
N TYR A 16 6.01 6.87 17.64
CA TYR A 16 5.05 6.52 18.66
C TYR A 16 5.32 5.11 19.17
N LYS A 17 5.25 4.93 20.50
CA LYS A 17 5.33 3.62 21.13
C LYS A 17 4.32 3.53 22.27
N LEU A 18 3.40 2.57 22.14
CA LEU A 18 2.37 2.33 23.13
C LEU A 18 2.97 1.67 24.37
N LYS A 19 2.44 2.04 25.55
CA LYS A 19 2.82 1.38 26.81
C LYS A 19 2.46 -0.12 26.76
N PRO A 20 3.29 -1.00 27.32
CA PRO A 20 3.07 -2.45 27.18
C PRO A 20 1.96 -3.00 28.09
N ARG A 21 1.55 -2.29 29.15
CA ARG A 21 0.56 -2.73 30.15
C ARG A 21 -0.21 -1.53 30.71
N ALA A 22 -1.30 -1.83 31.43
CA ALA A 22 -2.17 -0.84 32.08
C ALA A 22 -2.65 0.24 31.09
N LEU A 23 -3.12 -0.24 29.94
CA LEU A 23 -3.72 0.61 28.92
C LEU A 23 -5.12 1.00 29.35
N MET A 24 -5.45 2.28 29.24
CA MET A 24 -6.83 2.73 29.43
C MET A 24 -7.56 2.62 28.10
N LEU A 25 -8.59 1.79 28.06
CA LEU A 25 -9.44 1.63 26.89
C LEU A 25 -10.35 2.85 26.73
N HIS A 26 -10.62 3.22 25.48
CA HIS A 26 -11.60 4.26 25.18
C HIS A 26 -12.98 3.84 25.67
N HIS A 27 -13.77 4.78 26.20
CA HIS A 27 -15.04 4.49 26.88
C HIS A 27 -16.06 3.75 25.99
N GLU A 28 -16.23 4.17 24.74
CA GLU A 28 -17.11 3.51 23.77
C GLU A 28 -16.65 2.09 23.44
N PHE A 29 -15.34 1.89 23.28
CA PHE A 29 -14.78 0.56 23.01
C PHE A 29 -15.03 -0.38 24.19
N LEU A 30 -14.78 0.10 25.42
CA LEU A 30 -15.04 -0.67 26.63
C LEU A 30 -16.54 -0.99 26.80
N GLN A 31 -17.42 -0.03 26.51
CA GLN A 31 -18.86 -0.25 26.55
C GLN A 31 -19.29 -1.31 25.52
N ARG A 32 -18.77 -1.25 24.28
CA ARG A 32 -19.08 -2.23 23.25
C ARG A 32 -18.58 -3.63 23.63
N LEU A 33 -17.38 -3.75 24.20
CA LEU A 33 -16.86 -5.02 24.72
C LEU A 33 -17.76 -5.64 25.80
N ARG A 34 -18.31 -4.82 26.71
CA ARG A 34 -19.21 -5.29 27.78
C ARG A 34 -20.58 -5.78 27.27
N GLN A 35 -20.97 -5.39 26.06
CA GLN A 35 -22.22 -5.80 25.43
C GLN A 35 -22.09 -7.07 24.59
N LEU A 36 -20.87 -7.57 24.38
CA LEU A 36 -20.65 -8.77 23.57
C LEU A 36 -21.19 -10.01 24.29
N PRO A 37 -21.91 -10.90 23.58
CA PRO A 37 -22.39 -12.15 24.16
C PRO A 37 -21.22 -13.11 24.41
N THR A 38 -21.27 -13.82 25.53
CA THR A 38 -20.30 -14.88 25.85
C THR A 38 -20.49 -16.12 24.97
N GLU A 39 -21.72 -16.37 24.52
CA GLU A 39 -22.02 -17.30 23.44
C GLU A 39 -21.58 -16.73 22.10
N TYR A 40 -20.98 -17.57 21.26
CA TYR A 40 -20.42 -17.11 19.99
C TYR A 40 -21.52 -16.73 19.00
N SER A 41 -21.59 -15.44 18.67
CA SER A 41 -22.46 -14.88 17.64
C SER A 41 -21.66 -13.99 16.70
N TYR A 42 -21.25 -14.51 15.55
CA TYR A 42 -20.33 -13.81 14.63
C TYR A 42 -20.77 -12.37 14.29
N GLY A 43 -22.07 -12.12 14.14
CA GLY A 43 -22.60 -10.79 13.80
C GLY A 43 -22.19 -9.70 14.79
N GLU A 44 -22.33 -9.93 16.09
CA GLU A 44 -21.97 -8.92 17.11
C GLU A 44 -20.46 -8.63 17.13
N TYR A 45 -19.64 -9.68 17.01
CA TYR A 45 -18.19 -9.56 16.98
C TYR A 45 -17.69 -8.92 15.67
N ARG A 46 -18.36 -9.19 14.54
CA ARG A 46 -18.07 -8.57 13.25
C ARG A 46 -18.29 -7.06 13.30
N GLU A 47 -19.40 -6.60 13.88
CA GLU A 47 -19.65 -5.16 13.96
C GLU A 47 -18.58 -4.45 14.81
N LEU A 48 -18.07 -5.08 15.89
CA LEU A 48 -16.93 -4.53 16.63
C LEU A 48 -15.71 -4.30 15.73
N PHE A 49 -15.37 -5.25 14.85
CA PHE A 49 -14.24 -5.08 13.91
C PHE A 49 -14.50 -4.04 12.82
N ARG A 50 -15.76 -3.85 12.41
CA ARG A 50 -16.12 -2.79 11.47
C ARG A 50 -15.99 -1.41 12.08
N ASP A 51 -16.35 -1.28 13.36
CA ASP A 51 -16.31 0.00 14.08
C ASP A 51 -14.89 0.38 14.53
N PHE A 52 -14.12 -0.59 15.07
CA PHE A 52 -12.84 -0.33 15.73
C PHE A 52 -11.61 -0.88 14.98
N GLY A 53 -11.81 -1.56 13.85
CA GLY A 53 -10.74 -2.23 13.11
C GLY A 53 -10.33 -3.56 13.73
N THR A 54 -9.32 -4.21 13.17
CA THR A 54 -8.88 -5.57 13.58
C THR A 54 -7.64 -5.58 14.47
N HIS A 55 -6.90 -4.48 14.48
CA HIS A 55 -5.62 -4.35 15.17
C HIS A 55 -5.50 -2.97 15.80
N PHE A 56 -4.67 -2.86 16.84
CA PHE A 56 -4.28 -1.59 17.42
C PHE A 56 -2.79 -1.33 17.21
N ILE A 57 -2.40 -0.06 17.28
CA ILE A 57 -1.04 0.41 17.02
C ILE A 57 -0.18 0.20 18.27
N LYS A 58 0.86 -0.63 18.18
CA LYS A 58 1.86 -0.80 19.25
C LYS A 58 3.05 0.13 19.08
N GLU A 59 3.51 0.29 17.85
CA GLU A 59 4.60 1.19 17.48
C GLU A 59 4.31 1.74 16.09
N ALA A 60 4.51 3.04 15.90
CA ALA A 60 4.36 3.65 14.59
C ALA A 60 5.46 4.68 14.36
N THR A 61 6.00 4.72 13.16
CA THR A 61 6.75 5.88 12.68
C THR A 61 5.77 6.77 11.95
N VAL A 62 5.69 8.02 12.37
CA VAL A 62 4.84 9.04 11.77
C VAL A 62 5.68 10.04 11.00
N GLY A 63 5.15 10.54 9.90
CA GLY A 63 5.93 11.27 8.92
C GLY A 63 5.17 11.62 7.65
N GLY A 64 5.90 11.77 6.57
CA GLY A 64 5.36 12.01 5.24
C GLY A 64 6.00 11.08 4.22
N ILE A 65 5.23 10.74 3.18
CA ILE A 65 5.72 9.98 2.02
C ILE A 65 5.47 10.84 0.79
N TYR A 66 6.54 11.07 0.02
CA TYR A 66 6.47 11.62 -1.32
C TYR A 66 7.01 10.56 -2.28
N GLU A 67 6.14 10.00 -3.10
CA GLU A 67 6.54 9.04 -4.13
C GLU A 67 6.01 9.47 -5.50
N TYR A 68 6.79 9.23 -6.54
CA TYR A 68 6.39 9.54 -7.90
C TYR A 68 6.79 8.43 -8.87
N THR A 69 6.01 8.32 -9.93
CA THR A 69 6.24 7.38 -11.03
C THR A 69 6.26 8.15 -12.35
N LEU A 70 7.39 8.09 -13.04
CA LEU A 70 7.57 8.59 -14.40
C LEU A 70 7.27 7.48 -15.39
N VAL A 71 6.33 7.72 -16.29
CA VAL A 71 6.04 6.86 -17.44
C VAL A 71 6.69 7.46 -18.67
N LEU A 72 7.56 6.68 -19.32
CA LEU A 72 8.43 7.16 -20.39
C LEU A 72 8.19 6.37 -21.67
N ASN A 73 8.17 7.06 -22.81
CA ASN A 73 8.07 6.41 -24.11
C ASN A 73 9.44 5.81 -24.50
N SER A 74 9.56 4.47 -24.56
CA SER A 74 10.85 3.84 -24.89
C SER A 74 11.37 4.20 -26.29
N GLU A 75 10.47 4.41 -27.25
CA GLU A 75 10.87 4.67 -28.63
C GLU A 75 11.46 6.06 -28.77
N GLU A 76 10.80 7.06 -28.18
CA GLU A 76 11.29 8.44 -28.17
C GLU A 76 12.56 8.57 -27.33
N LEU A 77 12.67 7.88 -26.18
CA LEU A 77 13.91 7.80 -25.42
C LEU A 77 15.07 7.26 -26.26
N ARG A 78 14.85 6.19 -27.02
CA ARG A 78 15.87 5.58 -27.88
C ARG A 78 16.23 6.50 -29.04
N LYS A 79 15.25 7.15 -29.67
CA LYS A 79 15.48 8.14 -30.75
C LYS A 79 16.30 9.33 -30.25
N ALA A 80 16.05 9.76 -29.02
CA ALA A 80 16.80 10.82 -28.35
C ALA A 80 18.17 10.37 -27.79
N GLY A 81 18.50 9.07 -27.89
CA GLY A 81 19.80 8.55 -27.47
C GLY A 81 19.97 8.33 -25.97
N TYR A 82 18.89 8.33 -25.18
CA TYR A 82 18.97 8.13 -23.73
C TYR A 82 18.75 6.67 -23.31
N SER A 83 19.57 6.21 -22.37
CA SER A 83 19.30 4.97 -21.63
C SER A 83 18.41 5.23 -20.41
N LEU A 84 17.77 4.18 -19.87
CA LEU A 84 16.99 4.30 -18.63
C LEU A 84 17.88 4.75 -17.45
N SER A 85 19.16 4.35 -17.45
CA SER A 85 20.13 4.76 -16.42
C SER A 85 20.40 6.26 -16.46
N ASP A 86 20.43 6.86 -17.66
CA ASP A 86 20.65 8.31 -17.81
C ASP A 86 19.46 9.11 -17.28
N VAL A 87 18.25 8.64 -17.57
CA VAL A 87 17.00 9.24 -17.04
C VAL A 87 16.93 9.08 -15.52
N GLN A 88 17.30 7.92 -14.97
CA GLN A 88 17.34 7.70 -13.53
C GLN A 88 18.32 8.65 -12.83
N LYS A 89 19.54 8.77 -13.36
CA LYS A 89 20.55 9.71 -12.85
C LYS A 89 20.09 11.16 -12.96
N CYS A 90 19.43 11.52 -14.07
CA CYS A 90 18.90 12.85 -14.32
C CYS A 90 17.78 13.19 -13.31
N ALA A 91 16.81 12.29 -13.13
CA ALA A 91 15.76 12.44 -12.14
C ALA A 91 16.37 12.59 -10.73
N GLN A 92 17.21 11.65 -10.29
CA GLN A 92 17.87 11.71 -8.98
C GLN A 92 18.62 13.04 -8.74
N LYS A 93 19.33 13.57 -9.76
CA LYS A 93 20.01 14.86 -9.65
C LYS A 93 19.02 16.04 -9.63
N GLY A 94 17.99 16.04 -10.47
CA GLY A 94 16.95 17.09 -10.47
C GLY A 94 16.25 17.24 -9.12
N PHE A 95 15.95 16.11 -8.46
CA PHE A 95 15.36 16.11 -7.11
C PHE A 95 16.34 16.54 -6.01
N ASN A 96 17.62 16.16 -6.10
CA ASN A 96 18.64 16.63 -5.13
C ASN A 96 18.92 18.15 -5.23
N VAL A 97 18.80 18.73 -6.42
CA VAL A 97 18.95 20.19 -6.64
C VAL A 97 17.76 20.95 -6.03
N GLY A 98 16.60 20.31 -5.95
CA GLY A 98 15.44 20.82 -5.23
C GLY A 98 15.47 20.59 -3.72
N VAL A 99 16.57 20.22 -3.06
CA VAL A 99 16.61 20.08 -1.58
C VAL A 99 17.87 20.67 -0.94
N ASN A 100 18.87 21.08 -1.72
CA ASN A 100 20.11 21.70 -1.19
C ASN A 100 20.46 23.01 -1.89
N LEU A 101 20.28 24.13 -1.17
CA LEU A 101 20.85 25.44 -1.48
C LEU A 101 22.38 25.39 -1.26
N ARG A 102 23.11 24.83 -2.24
CA ARG A 102 24.52 25.12 -2.52
C ARG A 102 24.89 24.52 -3.87
N VAL A 103 25.06 25.40 -4.85
CA VAL A 103 25.63 25.13 -6.16
C VAL A 103 26.97 24.41 -5.98
N PHE A 104 27.00 23.08 -6.19
CA PHE A 104 28.23 22.33 -6.34
C PHE A 104 28.22 21.59 -7.68
N SER A 105 29.02 22.16 -8.59
CA SER A 105 29.77 21.55 -9.69
C SER A 105 29.18 20.30 -10.35
N LEU A 106 28.81 20.49 -11.62
CA LEU A 106 28.65 19.47 -12.66
C LEU A 106 29.78 18.41 -12.60
N GLY A 107 29.51 17.32 -11.88
CA GLY A 107 30.32 16.10 -11.93
C GLY A 107 30.03 15.32 -13.22
N LEU A 108 31.05 15.32 -14.08
CA LEU A 108 31.25 14.61 -15.35
C LEU A 108 30.43 13.32 -15.53
N GLY A 109 29.62 13.26 -16.59
CA GLY A 109 29.13 12.00 -17.15
C GLY A 109 27.66 11.94 -17.60
N VAL A 110 26.87 13.01 -17.45
CA VAL A 110 25.50 13.09 -17.99
C VAL A 110 25.41 14.36 -18.81
N ASP A 111 24.99 14.27 -20.07
CA ASP A 111 24.77 15.45 -20.92
C ASP A 111 23.78 16.41 -20.22
N SER A 112 24.30 17.55 -19.79
CA SER A 112 23.58 18.55 -18.99
C SER A 112 22.44 19.22 -19.78
N ALA A 113 22.56 19.30 -21.10
CA ALA A 113 21.53 19.90 -21.95
C ALA A 113 20.33 18.96 -22.10
N GLY A 114 20.62 17.68 -22.31
CA GLY A 114 19.63 16.61 -22.42
C GLY A 114 18.79 16.41 -21.16
N CYS A 115 19.46 16.35 -20.01
CA CYS A 115 18.78 16.25 -18.72
C CYS A 115 17.89 17.48 -18.43
N LYS A 116 18.32 18.68 -18.84
CA LYS A 116 17.52 19.90 -18.69
C LYS A 116 16.25 19.89 -19.55
N ALA A 117 16.34 19.39 -20.78
CA ALA A 117 15.18 19.22 -21.66
C ALA A 117 14.19 18.20 -21.10
N LEU A 118 14.68 17.06 -20.60
CA LEU A 118 13.86 16.05 -19.93
C LEU A 118 13.18 16.60 -18.67
N LEU A 119 13.92 17.27 -17.78
CA LEU A 119 13.35 17.89 -16.57
C LEU A 119 12.30 18.94 -16.93
N LYS A 120 12.48 19.67 -18.03
CA LYS A 120 11.47 20.60 -18.55
C LYS A 120 10.19 19.88 -18.99
N GLU A 121 10.27 18.78 -19.73
CA GLU A 121 9.07 18.00 -20.10
C GLU A 121 8.36 17.36 -18.89
N ILE A 122 9.10 17.03 -17.83
CA ILE A 122 8.51 16.47 -16.60
C ILE A 122 7.79 17.57 -15.80
N GLY A 123 8.43 18.73 -15.64
CA GLY A 123 7.97 19.82 -14.77
C GLY A 123 7.17 20.92 -15.45
N ASP A 124 6.79 20.75 -16.72
CA ASP A 124 5.97 21.71 -17.47
C ASP A 124 4.77 20.96 -18.08
N SER A 125 3.62 21.10 -17.43
CA SER A 125 2.36 20.51 -17.89
C SER A 125 1.87 21.08 -19.24
N THR A 126 2.39 22.24 -19.67
CA THR A 126 2.04 22.90 -20.95
C THR A 126 2.97 22.51 -22.10
N ALA A 127 4.12 21.89 -21.79
CA ALA A 127 5.08 21.46 -22.78
C ALA A 127 4.53 20.28 -23.61
N LYS A 128 4.90 20.25 -24.90
CA LYS A 128 4.61 19.11 -25.76
C LYS A 128 5.40 17.90 -25.27
N LYS A 129 4.71 16.98 -24.60
CA LYS A 129 5.29 15.73 -24.08
C LYS A 129 5.69 14.80 -25.22
N GLN A 130 6.99 14.55 -25.37
CA GLN A 130 7.54 13.61 -26.35
C GLN A 130 8.19 12.41 -25.65
N LEU A 131 8.97 12.66 -24.60
CA LEU A 131 9.71 11.64 -23.87
C LEU A 131 8.91 11.07 -22.70
N VAL A 132 8.12 11.91 -22.03
CA VAL A 132 7.35 11.58 -20.82
C VAL A 132 5.88 11.37 -21.18
N GLU A 133 5.36 10.15 -21.05
CA GLU A 133 3.95 9.85 -21.31
C GLU A 133 3.07 10.33 -20.15
N ASP A 134 3.49 10.08 -18.90
CA ASP A 134 2.78 10.55 -17.72
C ASP A 134 3.69 10.72 -16.49
N PHE A 135 3.24 11.52 -15.54
CA PHE A 135 3.85 11.74 -14.24
C PHE A 135 2.78 11.61 -13.17
N LEU A 136 2.96 10.66 -12.26
CA LEU A 136 2.03 10.36 -11.17
C LEU A 136 2.77 10.60 -9.86
N ALA A 137 2.29 11.55 -9.05
CA ALA A 137 2.80 11.78 -7.70
C ALA A 137 1.75 11.34 -6.68
N LEU A 138 2.19 10.61 -5.66
CA LEU A 138 1.41 10.25 -4.48
C LEU A 138 2.08 10.85 -3.25
N VAL A 139 1.32 11.71 -2.56
CA VAL A 139 1.81 12.46 -1.40
C VAL A 139 0.93 12.14 -0.20
N ARG A 140 1.56 11.78 0.92
CA ARG A 140 0.91 11.43 2.18
C ARG A 140 1.54 12.20 3.34
N GLY A 141 0.72 12.70 4.25
CA GLY A 141 1.13 13.60 5.34
C GLY A 141 1.32 15.05 4.85
N GLY A 142 1.10 16.00 5.75
CA GLY A 142 1.12 17.44 5.49
C GLY A 142 -0.28 18.06 5.34
N ALA A 143 -0.32 19.37 5.13
CA ALA A 143 -1.57 20.09 4.88
C ALA A 143 -2.08 19.82 3.45
N SER A 144 -3.41 19.88 3.26
CA SER A 144 -4.06 19.56 1.98
C SER A 144 -3.54 20.41 0.83
N GLU A 145 -3.24 21.68 1.08
CA GLU A 145 -2.69 22.61 0.07
C GLU A 145 -1.34 22.12 -0.48
N HIS A 146 -0.38 21.79 0.38
CA HIS A 146 0.94 21.30 -0.05
C HIS A 146 0.83 19.92 -0.72
N ILE A 147 -0.06 19.05 -0.24
CA ILE A 147 -0.37 17.77 -0.88
C ILE A 147 -0.88 18.02 -2.31
N THR A 148 -1.83 18.94 -2.49
CA THR A 148 -2.39 19.24 -3.82
C THR A 148 -1.36 19.86 -4.76
N SER A 149 -0.51 20.76 -4.27
CA SER A 149 0.54 21.38 -5.08
C SER A 149 1.59 20.37 -5.52
N LEU A 150 2.01 19.46 -4.63
CA LEU A 150 2.96 18.40 -4.93
C LEU A 150 2.37 17.27 -5.79
N ALA A 151 1.05 17.07 -5.73
CA ALA A 151 0.34 16.13 -6.58
C ALA A 151 0.04 16.69 -7.98
N HIS A 152 0.03 18.02 -8.13
CA HIS A 152 -0.12 18.68 -9.42
C HIS A 152 1.16 18.51 -10.27
N LYS A 153 1.00 18.47 -11.60
CA LYS A 153 1.97 17.93 -12.57
C LYS A 153 3.23 18.78 -12.82
N ASP A 154 3.85 19.32 -11.78
CA ASP A 154 5.15 19.99 -11.84
C ASP A 154 6.15 19.30 -10.90
N LEU A 155 7.45 19.39 -11.21
CA LEU A 155 8.48 18.89 -10.30
C LEU A 155 8.50 19.73 -9.02
N PRO A 156 8.63 19.11 -7.85
CA PRO A 156 8.60 19.83 -6.60
C PRO A 156 9.83 20.73 -6.46
N THR A 157 9.61 21.99 -6.07
CA THR A 157 10.70 22.93 -5.75
C THR A 157 11.22 22.70 -4.33
N ALA A 158 12.42 23.20 -4.04
CA ALA A 158 12.98 23.13 -2.69
C ALA A 158 12.14 23.80 -1.64
N GLU A 159 11.61 24.97 -1.98
CA GLU A 159 10.71 25.71 -1.12
C GLU A 159 9.43 24.92 -0.83
N LEU A 160 8.82 24.31 -1.86
CA LEU A 160 7.61 23.52 -1.68
C LEU A 160 7.86 22.26 -0.85
N MET A 161 9.00 21.58 -1.05
CA MET A 161 9.39 20.42 -0.24
C MET A 161 9.67 20.79 1.22
N GLN A 162 10.25 21.97 1.47
CA GLN A 162 10.46 22.49 2.82
C GLN A 162 9.13 22.80 3.51
N GLN A 163 8.24 23.54 2.84
CA GLN A 163 6.89 23.83 3.35
C GLN A 163 6.10 22.56 3.64
N TRP A 164 6.15 21.57 2.74
CA TRP A 164 5.56 20.27 2.99
C TRP A 164 6.17 19.59 4.22
N GLY A 165 7.50 19.59 4.35
CA GLY A 165 8.19 19.02 5.52
C GLY A 165 7.78 19.68 6.84
N GLU A 166 7.65 21.00 6.86
CA GLU A 166 7.13 21.75 8.02
C GLU A 166 5.66 21.38 8.31
N ALA A 167 4.83 21.25 7.29
CA ALA A 167 3.43 20.87 7.46
C ALA A 167 3.27 19.42 7.96
N VAL A 168 4.13 18.49 7.52
CA VAL A 168 4.16 17.09 7.98
C VAL A 168 4.44 17.00 9.47
N GLN A 169 5.23 17.91 10.03
CA GLN A 169 5.49 17.94 11.48
C GLN A 169 4.21 18.09 12.30
N TYR A 170 3.22 18.83 11.79
CA TYR A 170 1.95 19.09 12.48
C TYR A 170 0.83 18.15 12.05
N ASN A 171 0.85 17.68 10.79
CA ASN A 171 -0.13 16.76 10.24
C ASN A 171 0.55 15.51 9.64
N PRO A 172 1.17 14.66 10.47
CA PRO A 172 1.88 13.50 9.97
C PRO A 172 0.92 12.35 9.63
N GLU A 173 1.37 11.46 8.76
CA GLU A 173 0.74 10.19 8.43
C GLU A 173 1.54 9.01 9.01
N ILE A 174 0.91 7.85 9.23
CA ILE A 174 1.62 6.64 9.64
C ILE A 174 2.37 6.07 8.43
N ILE A 175 3.71 6.13 8.47
CA ILE A 175 4.56 5.65 7.38
C ILE A 175 5.08 4.23 7.62
N LYS A 176 5.21 3.82 8.90
CA LYS A 176 5.56 2.45 9.32
C LYS A 176 4.72 2.10 10.53
N LEU A 177 4.16 0.89 10.53
CA LEU A 177 3.23 0.43 11.56
C LEU A 177 3.63 -0.96 12.05
N LYS A 178 3.71 -1.12 13.38
CA LYS A 178 3.65 -2.42 14.05
C LYS A 178 2.35 -2.48 14.83
N ALA A 179 1.49 -3.41 14.41
CA ALA A 179 0.16 -3.57 14.99
C ALA A 179 0.05 -4.92 15.73
N GLU A 180 -0.85 -4.98 16.71
CA GLU A 180 -1.22 -6.21 17.41
C GLU A 180 -2.73 -6.45 17.31
N PRO A 181 -3.19 -7.72 17.34
CA PRO A 181 -4.61 -8.03 17.20
C PRO A 181 -5.45 -7.39 18.30
N LEU A 182 -6.62 -6.86 17.93
CA LEU A 182 -7.48 -6.09 18.84
C LEU A 182 -7.88 -6.89 20.10
N TYR A 183 -8.06 -8.20 19.98
CA TYR A 183 -8.42 -9.07 21.10
C TYR A 183 -7.35 -9.13 22.21
N GLU A 184 -6.10 -8.70 21.95
CA GLU A 184 -5.06 -8.61 22.99
C GLU A 184 -5.31 -7.46 23.98
N LEU A 185 -6.16 -6.49 23.62
CA LEU A 185 -6.60 -5.42 24.54
C LEU A 185 -7.61 -5.90 25.58
N VAL A 186 -8.21 -7.08 25.42
CA VAL A 186 -9.22 -7.60 26.35
C VAL A 186 -8.52 -8.24 27.54
N THR A 187 -8.63 -7.59 28.70
CA THR A 187 -7.97 -8.02 29.94
C THR A 187 -8.97 -8.37 31.06
N PRO A 188 -8.58 -9.24 32.01
CA PRO A 188 -9.43 -9.55 33.17
C PRO A 188 -9.70 -8.36 34.10
N SER A 189 -8.88 -7.31 34.06
CA SER A 189 -9.11 -6.10 34.87
C SER A 189 -10.27 -5.27 34.36
N ASP A 190 -10.60 -5.37 33.07
CA ASP A 190 -11.63 -4.53 32.44
C ASP A 190 -12.97 -5.26 32.24
N LEU A 191 -12.93 -6.61 32.19
CA LEU A 191 -14.06 -7.46 31.81
C LEU A 191 -14.01 -8.82 32.54
N ALA A 192 -15.10 -9.23 33.20
CA ALA A 192 -15.15 -10.49 33.96
C ALA A 192 -14.98 -11.73 33.07
N ASP A 193 -15.69 -11.79 31.94
CA ASP A 193 -15.64 -12.91 30.99
C ASP A 193 -14.53 -12.73 29.93
N SER A 194 -13.44 -12.03 30.27
CA SER A 194 -12.40 -11.63 29.33
C SER A 194 -11.80 -12.81 28.56
N ILE A 195 -11.62 -13.97 29.20
CA ILE A 195 -11.04 -15.16 28.58
C ILE A 195 -11.94 -15.63 27.44
N LYS A 196 -13.24 -15.77 27.71
CA LYS A 196 -14.20 -16.28 26.72
C LYS A 196 -14.41 -15.29 25.57
N ILE A 197 -14.53 -14.00 25.88
CA ILE A 197 -14.68 -12.95 24.87
C ILE A 197 -13.42 -12.85 24.00
N LYS A 198 -12.22 -12.99 24.59
CA LYS A 198 -10.96 -13.01 23.83
C LYS A 198 -10.88 -14.19 22.86
N GLU A 199 -11.29 -15.38 23.28
CA GLU A 199 -11.37 -16.56 22.38
C GLU A 199 -12.37 -16.34 21.25
N ASN A 200 -13.56 -15.82 21.56
CA ASN A 200 -14.59 -15.54 20.56
C ASN A 200 -14.14 -14.45 19.57
N LEU A 201 -13.46 -13.40 20.04
CA LEU A 201 -12.88 -12.38 19.17
C LEU A 201 -11.79 -12.95 18.26
N ARG A 202 -10.94 -13.86 18.77
CA ARG A 202 -9.94 -14.54 17.93
C ARG A 202 -10.63 -15.35 16.82
N ARG A 203 -11.67 -16.11 17.16
CA ARG A 203 -12.45 -16.87 16.17
C ARG A 203 -13.14 -15.95 15.16
N ALA A 204 -13.78 -14.89 15.64
CA ALA A 204 -14.46 -13.93 14.78
C ALA A 204 -13.47 -13.20 13.86
N LEU A 205 -12.24 -12.94 14.31
CA LEU A 205 -11.21 -12.35 13.47
C LEU A 205 -10.81 -13.28 12.32
N ASP A 206 -10.67 -14.58 12.58
CA ASP A 206 -10.41 -15.57 11.52
C ASP A 206 -11.53 -15.56 10.45
N GLU A 207 -12.80 -15.52 10.90
CA GLU A 207 -13.97 -15.47 10.01
C GLU A 207 -14.05 -14.12 9.26
N PHE A 208 -13.79 -13.00 9.94
CA PHE A 208 -13.78 -11.65 9.37
C PHE A 208 -12.73 -11.50 8.27
N GLN A 209 -11.51 -11.98 8.51
CA GLN A 209 -10.44 -11.94 7.53
C GLN A 209 -10.79 -12.72 6.25
N LEU A 210 -11.54 -13.83 6.36
CA LEU A 210 -12.03 -14.56 5.20
C LEU A 210 -13.15 -13.79 4.49
N GLU A 211 -14.09 -13.20 5.24
CA GLU A 211 -15.20 -12.43 4.68
C GLU A 211 -14.72 -11.23 3.88
N THR A 212 -13.72 -10.49 4.41
CA THR A 212 -13.18 -9.25 3.82
C THR A 212 -11.98 -9.48 2.91
N SER A 213 -11.58 -10.74 2.66
CA SER A 213 -10.45 -11.02 1.79
C SER A 213 -10.82 -10.81 0.33
N SER A 214 -9.95 -10.11 -0.41
CA SER A 214 -10.05 -9.97 -1.87
C SER A 214 -9.96 -11.31 -2.61
N CYS A 215 -9.57 -12.42 -1.95
CA CYS A 215 -9.55 -13.75 -2.57
C CYS A 215 -10.93 -14.20 -3.06
N ARG A 216 -12.01 -13.60 -2.53
CA ARG A 216 -13.41 -13.89 -2.92
C ARG A 216 -13.79 -13.26 -4.25
N CYS A 217 -13.02 -12.27 -4.70
CA CYS A 217 -13.21 -11.63 -5.98
C CYS A 217 -12.74 -12.55 -7.10
N ALA A 218 -13.43 -12.46 -8.25
CA ALA A 218 -12.93 -13.02 -9.49
C ALA A 218 -11.61 -12.34 -9.88
N PRO A 219 -10.70 -13.05 -10.58
CA PRO A 219 -9.42 -12.47 -10.95
C PRO A 219 -9.59 -11.44 -12.05
N CYS A 220 -8.89 -10.32 -11.94
CA CYS A 220 -8.84 -9.31 -12.99
C CYS A 220 -7.93 -9.77 -14.15
N HIS A 221 -8.17 -9.23 -15.35
CA HIS A 221 -7.31 -9.49 -16.51
C HIS A 221 -5.98 -8.74 -16.39
N GLY A 222 -4.99 -9.15 -17.19
CA GLY A 222 -3.75 -8.40 -17.34
C GLY A 222 -2.88 -8.28 -16.08
N ASN A 223 -3.01 -9.21 -15.13
CA ASN A 223 -2.42 -9.11 -13.78
C ASN A 223 -2.94 -7.93 -12.94
N GLY A 224 -4.18 -7.51 -13.17
CA GLY A 224 -4.86 -6.55 -12.30
C GLY A 224 -5.07 -7.08 -10.88
N ILE A 225 -5.11 -6.16 -9.94
CA ILE A 225 -5.29 -6.47 -8.51
C ILE A 225 -6.77 -6.32 -8.19
N ALA A 226 -7.43 -7.44 -7.87
CA ALA A 226 -8.79 -7.42 -7.36
C ALA A 226 -8.80 -6.95 -5.90
N PHE A 227 -9.70 -6.03 -5.56
CA PHE A 227 -9.93 -5.63 -4.18
C PHE A 227 -11.42 -5.50 -3.88
N LEU A 228 -11.78 -5.84 -2.65
CA LEU A 228 -13.16 -5.77 -2.19
C LEU A 228 -13.44 -4.37 -1.63
N ARG A 229 -14.46 -3.70 -2.15
CA ARG A 229 -14.99 -2.43 -1.64
C ARG A 229 -16.43 -2.63 -1.20
N GLY A 230 -16.63 -2.82 0.11
CA GLY A 230 -17.93 -3.20 0.65
C GLY A 230 -18.33 -4.59 0.15
N THR A 231 -19.32 -4.67 -0.73
CA THR A 231 -19.78 -5.92 -1.35
C THR A 231 -19.39 -6.06 -2.81
N GLU A 232 -18.70 -5.06 -3.37
CA GLU A 232 -18.32 -5.03 -4.78
C GLU A 232 -16.84 -5.33 -4.95
N CYS A 233 -16.50 -6.06 -6.01
CA CYS A 233 -15.12 -6.32 -6.38
C CYS A 233 -14.71 -5.35 -7.48
N GLU A 234 -13.69 -4.54 -7.21
CA GLU A 234 -13.10 -3.59 -8.15
C GLU A 234 -11.70 -4.08 -8.59
N CYS A 235 -11.28 -3.68 -9.79
CA CYS A 235 -10.00 -4.06 -10.37
C CYS A 235 -9.07 -2.85 -10.51
N LEU A 236 -7.91 -2.91 -9.88
CA LEU A 236 -6.83 -1.96 -10.13
C LEU A 236 -5.99 -2.44 -11.31
N CYS A 237 -6.07 -1.70 -12.42
CA CYS A 237 -5.42 -2.08 -13.67
C CYS A 237 -3.94 -1.68 -13.70
N PRO A 238 -3.05 -2.58 -14.15
CA PRO A 238 -1.67 -2.21 -14.43
C PRO A 238 -1.62 -1.27 -15.64
N LEU A 239 -0.55 -0.50 -15.73
CA LEU A 239 -0.39 0.49 -16.80
C LEU A 239 -0.42 -0.19 -18.19
N GLY A 240 -1.22 0.38 -19.10
CA GLY A 240 -1.45 -0.17 -20.44
C GLY A 240 -2.60 -1.18 -20.53
N TYR A 241 -3.31 -1.40 -19.42
CA TYR A 241 -4.61 -2.08 -19.38
C TYR A 241 -5.69 -1.08 -19.00
N SER A 242 -6.90 -1.30 -19.51
CA SER A 242 -8.08 -0.47 -19.27
C SER A 242 -9.33 -1.32 -19.37
N GLY A 243 -10.50 -0.72 -19.11
CA GLY A 243 -11.76 -1.45 -18.99
C GLY A 243 -12.08 -1.79 -17.55
N THR A 244 -13.29 -2.31 -17.31
CA THR A 244 -13.82 -2.54 -15.95
C THR A 244 -13.09 -3.67 -15.22
N ALA A 245 -12.54 -4.64 -15.96
CA ALA A 245 -11.81 -5.77 -15.44
C ALA A 245 -10.37 -5.85 -15.99
N CYS A 246 -9.86 -4.73 -16.53
CA CYS A 246 -8.54 -4.62 -17.16
C CYS A 246 -8.39 -5.47 -18.43
N GLU A 247 -9.48 -5.67 -19.16
CA GLU A 247 -9.56 -6.52 -20.35
C GLU A 247 -9.03 -5.87 -21.64
N ILE A 248 -8.99 -4.53 -21.69
CA ILE A 248 -8.58 -3.79 -22.88
C ILE A 248 -7.07 -3.52 -22.81
N SER A 249 -6.31 -4.18 -23.68
CA SER A 249 -4.88 -3.89 -23.88
C SER A 249 -4.45 -4.12 -25.32
N ARG A 250 -3.36 -3.45 -25.71
CA ARG A 250 -2.64 -3.70 -26.97
C ARG A 250 -1.62 -4.84 -26.86
N ARG A 251 -1.44 -5.41 -25.66
CA ARG A 251 -0.52 -6.52 -25.41
C ARG A 251 -1.24 -7.85 -25.63
N THR A 252 -0.79 -8.64 -26.60
CA THR A 252 -1.41 -9.92 -26.98
C THR A 252 -0.88 -11.13 -26.20
N ASP A 253 0.35 -11.07 -25.68
CA ASP A 253 1.03 -12.22 -25.05
C ASP A 253 1.53 -11.89 -23.63
N ALA A 254 0.62 -11.52 -22.73
CA ALA A 254 0.98 -11.25 -21.35
C ALA A 254 0.90 -12.52 -20.49
N ALA A 255 2.02 -12.92 -19.92
CA ALA A 255 2.07 -13.95 -18.88
C ALA A 255 1.13 -13.59 -17.73
N ILE A 256 0.33 -14.56 -17.26
CA ILE A 256 -0.61 -14.38 -16.15
C ILE A 256 0.04 -14.95 -14.90
N ASN A 257 0.25 -14.10 -13.90
CA ASN A 257 0.79 -14.50 -12.61
C ASN A 257 -0.29 -15.18 -11.78
N GLY A 258 0.10 -16.24 -11.06
CA GLY A 258 -0.76 -16.93 -10.13
C GLY A 258 -1.07 -16.08 -8.90
N ASN A 259 -2.33 -16.08 -8.47
CA ASN A 259 -2.74 -15.57 -7.16
C ASN A 259 -3.49 -16.61 -6.35
N TRP A 260 -3.41 -16.44 -5.04
CA TRP A 260 -4.04 -17.36 -4.09
C TRP A 260 -5.56 -17.24 -4.15
N GLY A 261 -6.22 -18.39 -4.34
CA GLY A 261 -7.61 -18.56 -3.96
C GLY A 261 -7.79 -18.45 -2.44
N CYS A 262 -9.04 -18.37 -2.01
CA CYS A 262 -9.34 -18.29 -0.59
C CYS A 262 -8.81 -19.48 0.19
N TRP A 263 -8.42 -19.21 1.43
CA TRP A 263 -8.18 -20.25 2.40
C TRP A 263 -9.44 -21.08 2.61
N ALA A 264 -9.27 -22.39 2.64
CA ALA A 264 -10.29 -23.30 3.14
C ALA A 264 -10.52 -23.08 4.63
N SER A 265 -11.69 -23.49 5.11
CA SER A 265 -11.98 -23.52 6.54
C SER A 265 -10.92 -24.32 7.30
N TRP A 266 -10.61 -23.87 8.52
CA TRP A 266 -9.78 -24.64 9.43
C TRP A 266 -10.33 -26.05 9.64
N SER A 267 -9.45 -27.04 9.68
CA SER A 267 -9.80 -28.40 10.11
C SER A 267 -10.24 -28.40 11.56
N LEU A 268 -10.93 -29.48 11.96
CA LEU A 268 -11.10 -29.78 13.38
C LEU A 268 -9.73 -29.90 14.06
N CYS A 269 -9.69 -29.57 15.35
CA CYS A 269 -8.49 -29.74 16.16
C CYS A 269 -8.16 -31.23 16.26
N SER A 270 -6.97 -31.63 15.82
CA SER A 270 -6.49 -33.01 15.87
C SER A 270 -5.03 -33.02 16.30
N GLY A 271 -4.71 -33.71 17.38
CA GLY A 271 -3.35 -33.76 17.92
C GLY A 271 -2.80 -32.40 18.38
N GLY A 272 -3.67 -31.52 18.89
CA GLY A 272 -3.29 -30.17 19.36
C GLY A 272 -2.96 -29.18 18.23
N GLN A 273 -3.32 -29.51 16.98
CA GLN A 273 -3.17 -28.62 15.84
C GLN A 273 -4.42 -28.62 14.96
N ARG A 274 -4.67 -27.46 14.35
CA ARG A 274 -5.63 -27.31 13.26
C ARG A 274 -4.90 -26.80 12.03
N THR A 275 -5.36 -27.24 10.87
CA THR A 275 -4.70 -26.92 9.59
C THR A 275 -5.68 -26.30 8.60
N ARG A 276 -5.18 -25.46 7.70
CA ARG A 276 -5.93 -24.96 6.55
C ARG A 276 -5.06 -24.96 5.31
N ARG A 277 -5.69 -24.98 4.13
CA ARG A 277 -5.02 -24.97 2.83
C ARG A 277 -5.66 -23.97 1.89
N ARG A 278 -4.90 -23.51 0.91
CA ARG A 278 -5.35 -22.67 -0.21
C ARG A 278 -4.71 -23.15 -1.49
N GLN A 279 -5.28 -22.76 -2.62
CA GLN A 279 -4.81 -23.16 -3.94
C GLN A 279 -4.36 -21.95 -4.74
N CYS A 280 -3.31 -22.10 -5.56
CA CYS A 280 -2.84 -21.06 -6.46
C CYS A 280 -3.67 -21.07 -7.75
N ASN A 281 -4.92 -20.64 -7.65
CA ASN A 281 -5.91 -20.79 -8.72
C ASN A 281 -6.78 -19.54 -8.95
N ASN A 282 -6.47 -18.39 -8.36
CA ASN A 282 -7.27 -17.18 -8.50
C ASN A 282 -6.46 -15.92 -8.93
N PRO A 283 -5.89 -15.88 -10.16
CA PRO A 283 -5.96 -16.92 -11.19
C PRO A 283 -4.81 -17.94 -11.05
N ALA A 284 -4.87 -19.04 -11.79
CA ALA A 284 -3.74 -19.94 -11.94
C ALA A 284 -2.67 -19.29 -12.86
N PRO A 285 -1.37 -19.56 -12.65
CA PRO A 285 -0.32 -19.03 -13.51
C PRO A 285 -0.42 -19.60 -14.94
N GLN A 286 -0.28 -18.74 -15.96
CA GLN A 286 -0.36 -19.12 -17.38
C GLN A 286 0.73 -18.44 -18.20
N ALA A 287 1.06 -19.02 -19.36
CA ALA A 287 2.01 -18.46 -20.34
C ALA A 287 3.36 -18.05 -19.71
N GLY A 288 3.87 -18.84 -18.77
CA GLY A 288 5.14 -18.58 -18.07
C GLY A 288 5.06 -17.54 -16.94
N GLY A 289 3.86 -17.19 -16.47
CA GLY A 289 3.68 -16.30 -15.32
C GLY A 289 4.20 -16.91 -14.00
N SER A 290 4.45 -16.03 -13.03
CA SER A 290 5.00 -16.42 -11.73
C SER A 290 4.00 -17.22 -10.90
N SER A 291 4.47 -18.22 -10.16
CA SER A 291 3.64 -18.94 -9.19
C SER A 291 3.30 -18.06 -7.97
N CYS A 292 2.30 -18.46 -7.20
CA CYS A 292 1.90 -17.76 -6.00
C CYS A 292 3.02 -17.74 -4.95
N SER A 293 3.24 -16.59 -4.33
CA SER A 293 4.24 -16.42 -3.27
C SER A 293 3.67 -16.76 -1.90
N GLY A 294 4.43 -17.51 -1.10
CA GLY A 294 4.07 -17.91 0.26
C GLY A 294 3.54 -19.36 0.37
N PRO A 295 3.11 -19.78 1.56
CA PRO A 295 2.70 -21.16 1.80
C PRO A 295 1.28 -21.45 1.27
N ASP A 296 1.06 -22.67 0.82
CA ASP A 296 -0.25 -23.23 0.43
C ASP A 296 -0.99 -23.90 1.60
N SER A 297 -0.29 -24.11 2.72
CA SER A 297 -0.78 -24.78 3.91
C SER A 297 -0.30 -24.07 5.17
N GLU A 298 -1.16 -24.06 6.19
CA GLU A 298 -0.88 -23.46 7.49
C GLU A 298 -1.34 -24.40 8.60
N ALA A 299 -0.56 -24.49 9.67
CA ALA A 299 -0.88 -25.25 10.87
C ALA A 299 -0.68 -24.36 12.09
N VAL A 300 -1.70 -24.28 12.95
CA VAL A 300 -1.61 -23.53 14.21
C VAL A 300 -2.02 -24.43 15.39
N PRO A 301 -1.45 -24.19 16.57
CA PRO A 301 -1.92 -24.84 17.79
C PRO A 301 -3.39 -24.57 18.05
N CYS A 302 -4.07 -25.60 18.52
CA CYS A 302 -5.36 -25.57 19.20
C CYS A 302 -5.20 -26.43 20.47
#